data_AF-A0A964KLA6-F1
#
_entry.id   AF-A0A964KLA6-F1
#
_cell.length_a   1.000
_cell.length_b   1.000
_cell.length_c   1.000
_cell.angle_alpha   90.00
_cell.angle_beta   90.00
_cell.angle_gamma   90.00
#
_symmetry.space_group_name_H-M   'P 1'
#
loop_
_entity.id
_entity.type
_entity.pdbx_description
1 polymer ?
#
loop_
_entity_poly.entity_id
_entity_poly.type
_entity_poly.pdbx_seq_one_letter_code
_entity_poly.pdbx_strand_id
1 'polypeptide(L)' 'MAKLPVVAITIGDPCGIGPEVVAKALAQQDVRDLCIPLVVGS' A
#
# COMPACT_ATOMS: atom_id res chain seq x y z
N MET A 1 16.11 -9.81 -14.46
CA MET A 1 14.77 -9.72 -13.81
C MET A 1 14.36 -8.26 -13.77
N ALA A 2 13.14 -7.93 -14.16
CA ALA A 2 12.64 -6.57 -14.00
C ALA A 2 12.45 -6.28 -12.51
N LYS A 3 12.91 -5.12 -12.04
CA LYS A 3 12.72 -4.70 -10.65
C LYS A 3 11.24 -4.33 -10.44
N LEU A 4 10.64 -4.76 -9.34
CA LEU A 4 9.29 -4.35 -8.98
C LEU A 4 9.22 -2.82 -8.81
N PRO A 5 8.15 -2.16 -9.29
CA PRO A 5 7.99 -0.72 -9.16
C PRO A 5 7.74 -0.35 -7.70
N VAL A 6 8.22 0.82 -7.29
CA VAL A 6 7.83 1.42 -6.00
C VAL A 6 6.55 2.22 -6.23
N VAL A 7 5.51 1.94 -5.43
CA VAL A 7 4.22 2.62 -5.53
C VAL A 7 3.96 3.37 -4.23
N ALA A 8 3.92 4.69 -4.30
CA ALA A 8 3.53 5.53 -3.18
C ALA A 8 2.01 5.47 -3.00
N ILE A 9 1.56 5.15 -1.79
CA ILE A 9 0.15 5.01 -1.40
C ILE A 9 -0.11 6.04 -0.30
N THR A 10 -0.96 7.03 -0.58
CA THR A 10 -1.39 7.98 0.45
C THR A 10 -2.43 7.31 1.36
N ILE A 11 -2.29 7.45 2.68
CA ILE A 11 -3.21 6.83 3.64
C ILE A 11 -4.61 7.49 3.64
N GLY A 12 -4.69 8.73 3.16
CA GLY A 12 -5.92 9.53 3.17
C GLY A 12 -6.19 10.17 4.54
N ASP A 13 -7.47 10.37 4.85
CA ASP A 13 -7.93 10.86 6.16
C ASP A 13 -7.84 9.74 7.21
N PRO A 14 -7.09 9.92 8.32
CA PRO A 14 -7.00 8.94 9.41
C PRO A 14 -8.34 8.63 10.10
N CYS A 15 -9.33 9.52 10.02
CA CYS A 15 -10.68 9.31 10.56
C CYS A 15 -11.60 8.54 9.59
N GLY A 16 -11.18 8.34 8.35
CA GLY A 16 -11.86 7.51 7.36
C GLY A 16 -11.41 6.05 7.40
N ILE A 17 -11.85 5.26 6.41
CA ILE A 17 -11.51 3.82 6.31
C ILE A 17 -10.21 3.52 5.54
N GLY A 18 -9.51 4.57 5.08
CA GLY A 18 -8.31 4.46 4.25
C GLY A 18 -7.18 3.65 4.91
N PRO A 19 -6.81 3.93 6.18
CA PRO A 19 -5.80 3.16 6.90
C PRO A 19 -6.08 1.65 6.93
N GLU A 20 -7.32 1.23 7.20
CA GLU A 20 -7.68 -0.18 7.32
C GLU A 20 -7.71 -0.88 5.96
N VAL A 21 -8.15 -0.19 4.90
CA VAL A 21 -8.14 -0.73 3.53
C VAL A 21 -6.70 -0.92 3.05
N VAL A 22 -5.82 0.05 3.28
CA VAL A 22 -4.39 -0.06 2.95
C VAL A 22 -3.77 -1.23 3.71
N ALA A 23 -3.97 -1.31 5.03
CA ALA A 23 -3.43 -2.41 5.83
C ALA A 23 -3.89 -3.79 5.34
N LYS A 24 -5.18 -3.94 4.99
CA LYS A 24 -5.73 -5.19 4.45
C LYS A 24 -5.11 -5.56 3.10
N ALA A 25 -4.97 -4.60 2.18
CA ALA A 25 -4.37 -4.84 0.87
C ALA A 25 -2.90 -5.27 1.00
N LEU A 26 -2.13 -4.63 1.88
CA LEU A 26 -0.71 -4.95 2.09
C LEU A 26 -0.47 -6.32 2.75
N ALA A 27 -1.49 -6.90 3.39
CA ALA A 27 -1.43 -8.25 3.92
C ALA A 27 -1.56 -9.33 2.82
N GLN A 28 -2.08 -8.98 1.64
CA GLN A 28 -2.26 -9.91 0.54
C GLN A 28 -0.94 -10.12 -0.22
N GLN A 29 -0.66 -11.37 -0.61
CA GLN A 29 0.61 -11.73 -1.26
C GLN A 29 0.65 -11.24 -2.72
N ASP A 30 -0.45 -11.36 -3.44
CA ASP A 30 -0.62 -10.86 -4.80
C ASP A 30 -0.28 -9.37 -4.93
N VAL A 31 -0.68 -8.54 -3.96
CA VAL A 31 -0.32 -7.11 -3.92
C VAL A 31 1.19 -6.90 -3.80
N ARG A 32 1.87 -7.70 -2.97
CA ARG A 32 3.32 -7.63 -2.75
C ARG A 32 4.13 -8.22 -3.90
N ASP A 33 3.53 -9.11 -4.68
CA ASP A 33 4.14 -9.67 -5.89
C ASP A 33 4.08 -8.68 -7.08
N LEU A 34 3.19 -7.68 -7.02
CA LEU A 34 3.02 -6.65 -8.06
C LEU A 34 3.91 -5.42 -7.87
N CYS A 35 4.24 -5.04 -6.63
CA CYS A 35 4.97 -3.80 -6.35
C CYS A 35 5.70 -3.79 -4.99
N ILE A 36 6.52 -2.76 -4.79
CA ILE A 36 7.07 -2.38 -3.48
C ILE A 36 6.22 -1.21 -2.95
N PRO A 37 5.25 -1.45 -2.08
CA PRO A 37 4.36 -0.40 -1.57
C PRO A 37 5.07 0.49 -0.55
N LEU A 38 4.90 1.81 -0.70
CA LEU A 38 5.38 2.85 0.22
C LEU A 38 4.17 3.64 0.73
N VAL A 39 3.77 3.42 1.98
CA VAL A 39 2.64 4.15 2.58
C VAL A 39 3.12 5.52 3.07
N VAL A 40 2.39 6.57 2.72
CA VAL A 40 2.65 7.96 3.09
C VAL A 40 1.43 8.53 3.81
N GLY A 41 1.64 8.99 5.04
CA GLY A 41 0.60 9.52 5.92
C GLY A 41 1.21 10.08 7.20
N SER A 42 0.41 10.79 8.00
CA SER A 42 0.79 11.35 9.30
C SER A 42 0.09 10.63 10.44
#